data_AF-A0A958HNU3-F1
#
_entry.id   AF-A0A958HNU3-F1
#
_cell.length_a   1.000
_cell.length_b   1.000
_cell.length_c   1.000
_cell.angle_alpha   90.00
_cell.angle_beta   90.00
_cell.angle_gamma   90.00
#
_symmetry.space_group_name_H-M   'P 1'
#
loop_
_entity.id
_entity.type
_entity.pdbx_description
1 polymer ?
#
loop_
_entity_poly.entity_id
_entity_poly.type
_entity_poly.pdbx_seq_one_letter_code
_entity_poly.pdbx_strand_id
1 'polypeptide(L)'
;MALRNLTPEEGRDYLTQRSVPKDDLQAVLDFTYSYPLALSLVADLYDQRPGFHFEPLQATDVVKLLLEQFLQRAPGPAHRAALEACALVRVATEGLLAELLTLTDAHDLFEWLRGLTFIETRPGGLFPHDIAREALVTDLRWRNPGWYAELHRRARVHYTRRLQETQGPEQQLALFDFVYLHRDNPAVRPFFEWQASGRAIPDRMHGTDVDLLVQMVESHEGGDSARLARFWLTRQPQNVIVLRDSASQPAGFMLQLALEQAEAVDLAADPATASAWDFLEQEAPLRSGESATYFRFWLAADTYQSVSPIQSVIFVNMVRHYFTPGLAYTFYACADPAFWQPVFSYADLARLPALDFEVGGRSFGVYGHDWRAMPPLAWLELLGQREIAMAPEIVQAPAPIQRLAVLSQQEFFEAVGNALRDYSRPDQLRGNPLLRSQVVTARSGPNASDKDRVAALRVLLGEAAEQLRGSPKENKYYRAVYHTYLQPAATQEQAAELLDVPFSSYRRHLKSGMARIAEILWMAEAGG
;
A
#
# COMPACT_ATOMS: atom_id res chain seq x y z
N MET A 1 -23.99 -20.33 -29.29
CA MET A 1 -22.60 -20.54 -28.85
C MET A 1 -21.85 -19.24 -29.11
N ALA A 2 -21.29 -18.62 -28.07
CA ALA A 2 -20.39 -17.49 -28.28
C ALA A 2 -19.16 -17.97 -29.07
N LEU A 3 -18.78 -17.25 -30.12
CA LEU A 3 -17.53 -17.51 -30.84
C LEU A 3 -16.38 -17.21 -29.87
N ARG A 4 -15.54 -18.22 -29.60
CA ARG A 4 -14.28 -17.99 -28.87
C ARG A 4 -13.37 -17.10 -29.70
N ASN A 5 -12.46 -16.38 -29.05
CA ASN A 5 -11.39 -15.70 -29.77
C ASN A 5 -10.62 -16.68 -30.65
N LEU A 6 -10.21 -16.21 -31.81
CA LEU A 6 -9.29 -16.97 -32.66
C LEU A 6 -7.95 -17.11 -31.92
N THR A 7 -7.24 -18.20 -32.18
CA THR A 7 -5.83 -18.27 -31.80
C THR A 7 -5.05 -17.17 -32.54
N PRO A 8 -3.89 -16.72 -32.03
CA PRO A 8 -3.06 -15.73 -32.73
C PRO A 8 -2.65 -16.17 -34.14
N GLU A 9 -2.55 -17.48 -34.37
CA GLU A 9 -2.28 -18.08 -35.68
C GLU A 9 -3.50 -17.96 -36.61
N GLU A 10 -4.68 -18.38 -36.16
CA GLU A 10 -5.94 -18.22 -36.91
C GLU A 10 -6.27 -16.75 -37.20
N GLY A 11 -6.00 -15.84 -36.25
CA GLY A 11 -6.15 -14.40 -36.44
C GLY A 11 -5.20 -13.86 -37.50
N ARG A 12 -3.93 -14.29 -37.48
CA ARG A 12 -2.93 -13.92 -38.48
C ARG A 12 -3.31 -14.44 -39.87
N ASP A 13 -3.80 -15.66 -39.95
CA ASP A 13 -4.26 -16.27 -41.20
C ASP A 13 -5.46 -15.50 -41.78
N TYR A 14 -6.43 -15.16 -40.93
CA TYR A 14 -7.58 -14.34 -41.32
C TYR A 14 -7.15 -12.98 -41.88
N LEU A 15 -6.29 -12.24 -41.16
CA LEU A 15 -5.82 -10.92 -41.61
C LEU A 15 -4.99 -11.00 -42.90
N THR A 16 -4.19 -12.07 -43.04
CA THR A 16 -3.42 -12.32 -44.27
C THR A 16 -4.34 -12.58 -45.46
N GLN A 17 -5.42 -13.35 -45.28
CA GLN A 17 -6.44 -13.57 -46.32
C GLN A 17 -7.19 -12.29 -46.68
N ARG A 18 -7.36 -11.37 -45.72
CA ARG A 18 -7.92 -10.03 -45.93
C ARG A 18 -6.90 -9.02 -46.48
N SER A 19 -5.70 -9.46 -46.90
CA SER A 19 -4.66 -8.63 -47.49
C SER A 19 -4.14 -7.49 -46.61
N VAL A 20 -4.21 -7.65 -45.28
CA VAL A 20 -3.61 -6.70 -44.33
C VAL A 20 -2.07 -6.75 -44.43
N PRO A 21 -1.36 -5.60 -44.50
CA PRO A 21 0.10 -5.58 -44.60
C PRO A 21 0.80 -6.29 -43.45
N LYS A 22 1.88 -7.02 -43.75
CA LYS A 22 2.65 -7.79 -42.75
C LYS A 22 3.16 -6.94 -41.59
N ASP A 23 3.53 -5.70 -41.89
CA ASP A 23 4.09 -4.75 -40.91
C ASP A 23 3.04 -4.36 -39.85
N ASP A 24 1.75 -4.41 -40.20
CA ASP A 24 0.66 -4.01 -39.32
C ASP A 24 0.00 -5.21 -38.60
N LEU A 25 0.24 -6.45 -39.05
CA LEU A 25 -0.42 -7.66 -38.53
C LEU A 25 -0.30 -7.80 -37.01
N GLN A 26 0.90 -7.57 -36.45
CA GLN A 26 1.11 -7.73 -35.01
C GLN A 26 0.37 -6.65 -34.23
N ALA A 27 0.41 -5.40 -34.68
CA ALA A 27 -0.31 -4.30 -34.05
C ALA A 27 -1.85 -4.53 -34.05
N VAL A 28 -2.39 -5.08 -35.14
CA VAL A 28 -3.82 -5.43 -35.22
C VAL A 28 -4.16 -6.60 -34.29
N LEU A 29 -3.33 -7.63 -34.22
CA LEU A 29 -3.55 -8.77 -33.31
C LEU A 29 -3.51 -8.34 -31.85
N ASP A 30 -2.54 -7.50 -31.49
CA ASP A 30 -2.38 -6.96 -30.14
C ASP A 30 -3.57 -6.06 -29.76
N PHE A 31 -4.06 -5.24 -30.69
CA PHE A 31 -5.24 -4.39 -30.45
C PHE A 31 -6.54 -5.18 -30.35
N THR A 32 -6.76 -6.14 -31.26
CA THR A 32 -8.04 -6.88 -31.33
C THR A 32 -8.13 -8.03 -30.34
N TYR A 33 -7.00 -8.44 -29.74
CA TYR A 33 -6.87 -9.66 -28.93
C TYR A 33 -7.44 -10.90 -29.64
N SER A 34 -7.32 -10.94 -30.97
CA SER A 34 -7.88 -11.97 -31.86
C SER A 34 -9.41 -12.15 -31.74
N TYR A 35 -10.13 -11.10 -31.34
CA TYR A 35 -11.60 -11.09 -31.30
C TYR A 35 -12.17 -10.99 -32.73
N PRO A 36 -12.95 -11.98 -33.21
CA PRO A 36 -13.35 -12.07 -34.61
C PRO A 36 -14.03 -10.83 -35.19
N LEU A 37 -14.90 -10.17 -34.41
CA LEU A 37 -15.60 -8.96 -34.85
C LEU A 37 -14.65 -7.75 -34.93
N ALA A 38 -13.69 -7.63 -34.02
CA ALA A 38 -12.70 -6.54 -34.09
C ALA A 38 -11.73 -6.77 -35.26
N LEU A 39 -11.30 -8.02 -35.48
CA LEU A 39 -10.50 -8.40 -36.64
C LEU A 39 -11.22 -8.05 -37.96
N SER A 40 -12.51 -8.36 -38.08
CA SER A 40 -13.28 -8.04 -39.28
C SER A 40 -13.42 -6.54 -39.48
N LEU A 41 -13.70 -5.76 -38.43
CA LEU A 41 -13.83 -4.31 -38.53
C LEU A 41 -12.52 -3.62 -38.92
N VAL A 42 -11.38 -4.08 -38.39
CA VAL A 42 -10.07 -3.57 -38.80
C VAL A 42 -9.78 -3.93 -40.25
N ALA A 43 -10.03 -5.18 -40.65
CA ALA A 43 -9.86 -5.60 -42.04
C ALA A 43 -10.73 -4.79 -43.01
N ASP A 44 -11.97 -4.46 -42.63
CA ASP A 44 -12.86 -3.63 -43.44
C ASP A 44 -12.32 -2.20 -43.62
N LEU A 45 -11.56 -1.65 -42.66
CA LEU A 45 -10.90 -0.35 -42.84
C LEU A 45 -9.81 -0.40 -43.91
N TYR A 46 -9.04 -1.49 -43.99
CA TYR A 46 -8.05 -1.69 -45.05
C TYR A 46 -8.70 -1.80 -46.43
N ASP A 47 -9.85 -2.48 -46.53
CA ASP A 47 -10.61 -2.56 -47.78
C ASP A 47 -11.15 -1.19 -48.23
N GLN A 48 -11.55 -0.35 -47.28
CA GLN A 48 -12.19 0.94 -47.55
C GLN A 48 -11.21 2.10 -47.77
N ARG A 49 -9.97 2.00 -47.28
CA ARG A 49 -8.99 3.10 -47.26
C ARG A 49 -7.66 2.66 -47.90
N PRO A 50 -7.44 2.95 -49.20
CA PRO A 50 -6.16 2.68 -49.85
C PRO A 50 -4.99 3.40 -49.15
N GLY A 51 -3.94 2.67 -48.78
CA GLY A 51 -2.78 3.23 -48.08
C GLY A 51 -2.99 3.48 -46.58
N PHE A 52 -4.04 2.91 -45.98
CA PHE A 52 -4.26 2.93 -44.54
C PHE A 52 -3.17 2.14 -43.80
N HIS A 53 -2.69 2.72 -42.70
CA HIS A 53 -1.79 2.08 -41.74
C HIS A 53 -2.49 2.03 -40.39
N PHE A 54 -2.40 0.89 -39.72
CA PHE A 54 -3.07 0.71 -38.45
C PHE A 54 -2.23 1.27 -37.30
N GLU A 55 -2.74 2.34 -36.70
CA GLU A 55 -2.21 2.88 -35.45
C GLU A 55 -3.19 2.60 -34.31
N PRO A 56 -2.87 1.71 -33.36
CA PRO A 56 -3.77 1.33 -32.25
C PRO A 56 -4.28 2.53 -31.45
N LEU A 57 -3.43 3.53 -31.23
CA LEU A 57 -3.75 4.74 -30.48
C LEU A 57 -4.68 5.70 -31.24
N GLN A 58 -4.83 5.53 -32.56
CA GLN A 58 -5.70 6.34 -33.43
C GLN A 58 -6.91 5.57 -33.96
N ALA A 59 -7.12 4.31 -33.54
CA ALA A 59 -8.18 3.42 -34.00
C ALA A 59 -9.59 3.78 -33.46
N THR A 60 -9.87 5.07 -33.28
CA THR A 60 -11.13 5.63 -32.76
C THR A 60 -12.33 5.18 -33.59
N ASP A 61 -12.16 5.03 -34.91
CA ASP A 61 -13.22 4.58 -35.82
C ASP A 61 -13.67 3.14 -35.52
N VAL A 62 -12.73 2.23 -35.21
CA VAL A 62 -13.02 0.83 -34.86
C VAL A 62 -13.72 0.77 -33.51
N VAL A 63 -13.20 1.50 -32.53
CA VAL A 63 -13.80 1.61 -31.18
C VAL A 63 -15.23 2.14 -31.28
N LYS A 64 -15.47 3.18 -32.09
CA LYS A 64 -16.80 3.75 -32.31
C LYS A 64 -17.76 2.76 -32.96
N LEU A 65 -17.34 2.03 -33.99
CA LEU A 65 -18.17 1.02 -34.64
C LEU A 65 -18.51 -0.14 -33.69
N LEU A 66 -17.54 -0.61 -32.90
CA LEU A 66 -17.76 -1.60 -31.85
C LEU A 66 -18.77 -1.10 -30.81
N LEU A 67 -18.60 0.13 -30.33
CA LEU A 67 -19.52 0.76 -29.37
C LEU A 67 -20.94 0.89 -29.92
N GLU A 68 -21.10 1.32 -31.18
CA GLU A 68 -22.40 1.39 -31.84
C GLU A 68 -23.06 0.02 -31.87
N GLN A 69 -22.33 -1.04 -32.24
CA GLN A 69 -22.86 -2.41 -32.24
C GLN A 69 -23.21 -2.93 -30.85
N PHE A 70 -22.41 -2.61 -29.82
CA PHE A 70 -22.67 -3.06 -28.46
C PHE A 70 -23.84 -2.31 -27.81
N LEU A 71 -23.91 -0.99 -28.01
CA LEU A 71 -24.93 -0.13 -27.41
C LEU A 71 -26.29 -0.25 -28.11
N GLN A 72 -26.34 -0.56 -29.42
CA GLN A 72 -27.59 -0.86 -30.12
C GLN A 72 -28.34 -2.05 -29.51
N ARG A 73 -27.64 -2.96 -28.83
CA ARG A 73 -28.24 -4.11 -28.15
C ARG A 73 -28.83 -3.79 -26.78
N ALA A 74 -28.55 -2.61 -26.21
CA ALA A 74 -29.11 -2.20 -24.92
C ALA A 74 -30.55 -1.71 -25.10
N PRO A 75 -31.57 -2.42 -24.56
CA PRO A 75 -32.98 -2.03 -24.72
C PRO A 75 -33.34 -0.68 -24.09
N GLY A 76 -32.53 -0.18 -23.15
CA GLY A 76 -32.79 1.09 -22.49
C GLY A 76 -31.69 1.52 -21.52
N PRO A 77 -31.90 2.64 -20.79
CA PRO A 77 -30.88 3.24 -19.93
C PRO A 77 -30.33 2.32 -18.84
N ALA A 78 -31.18 1.48 -18.24
CA ALA A 78 -30.75 0.52 -17.19
C ALA A 78 -29.78 -0.55 -17.72
N HIS A 79 -30.02 -1.05 -18.93
CA HIS A 79 -29.15 -2.02 -19.59
C HIS A 79 -27.81 -1.41 -19.98
N ARG A 80 -27.82 -0.16 -20.45
CA ARG A 80 -26.59 0.60 -20.70
C ARG A 80 -25.77 0.77 -19.41
N ALA A 81 -26.42 1.18 -18.32
CA ALA A 81 -25.76 1.32 -17.03
C ALA A 81 -25.18 -0.01 -16.52
N ALA A 82 -25.90 -1.13 -16.72
CA ALA A 82 -25.40 -2.46 -16.37
C ALA A 82 -24.18 -2.86 -17.20
N LEU A 83 -24.16 -2.53 -18.49
CA LEU A 83 -23.02 -2.77 -19.37
C LEU A 83 -21.79 -1.95 -18.96
N GLU A 84 -22.00 -0.68 -18.64
CA GLU A 84 -20.98 0.24 -18.14
C GLU A 84 -20.40 -0.24 -16.79
N ALA A 85 -21.25 -0.66 -15.85
CA ALA A 85 -20.82 -1.22 -14.57
C ALA A 85 -20.06 -2.55 -14.74
N CYS A 86 -20.52 -3.44 -15.63
CA CYS A 86 -19.86 -4.70 -15.94
C CYS A 86 -18.46 -4.50 -16.57
N ALA A 87 -18.33 -3.50 -17.44
CA ALA A 87 -17.05 -3.13 -18.05
C ALA A 87 -16.07 -2.50 -17.05
N LEU A 88 -16.58 -1.86 -16.00
CA LEU A 88 -15.72 -1.24 -15.01
C LEU A 88 -14.98 -2.25 -14.12
N VAL A 89 -15.66 -3.30 -13.66
CA VAL A 89 -15.12 -4.25 -12.66
C VAL A 89 -14.53 -5.49 -13.31
N ARG A 90 -13.57 -6.15 -12.65
CA ARG A 90 -12.91 -7.35 -13.22
C ARG A 90 -13.92 -8.43 -13.56
N VAL A 91 -14.79 -8.75 -12.60
CA VAL A 91 -15.87 -9.71 -12.74
C VAL A 91 -17.11 -9.15 -12.04
N ALA A 92 -18.25 -9.12 -12.73
CA ALA A 92 -19.53 -8.69 -12.20
C ALA A 92 -20.33 -9.90 -11.69
N THR A 93 -20.65 -9.92 -10.41
CA THR A 93 -21.69 -10.78 -9.84
C THR A 93 -23.03 -10.06 -9.87
N GLU A 94 -24.14 -10.80 -9.74
CA GLU A 94 -25.48 -10.22 -9.62
C GLU A 94 -25.58 -9.26 -8.44
N GLY A 95 -25.03 -9.63 -7.28
CA GLY A 95 -25.00 -8.79 -6.09
C GLY A 95 -24.16 -7.52 -6.26
N LEU A 96 -22.96 -7.64 -6.86
CA LEU A 96 -22.13 -6.47 -7.16
C LEU A 96 -22.83 -5.53 -8.15
N LEU A 97 -23.50 -6.07 -9.17
CA LEU A 97 -24.24 -5.27 -10.13
C LEU A 97 -25.38 -4.50 -9.47
N ALA A 98 -26.12 -5.14 -8.55
CA ALA A 98 -27.16 -4.49 -7.76
C ALA A 98 -26.61 -3.33 -6.91
N GLU A 99 -25.47 -3.52 -6.25
CA GLU A 99 -24.82 -2.47 -5.46
C GLU A 99 -24.31 -1.31 -6.31
N LEU A 100 -23.63 -1.59 -7.44
CA LEU A 100 -23.12 -0.55 -8.33
C LEU A 100 -24.24 0.30 -8.94
N LEU A 101 -25.37 -0.33 -9.26
CA LEU A 101 -26.53 0.35 -9.87
C LEU A 101 -27.56 0.84 -8.85
N THR A 102 -27.33 0.61 -7.56
CA THR A 102 -28.27 0.95 -6.47
C THR A 102 -29.67 0.37 -6.69
N LEU A 103 -29.72 -0.91 -7.08
CA LEU A 103 -30.94 -1.67 -7.32
C LEU A 103 -31.21 -2.63 -6.17
N THR A 104 -32.49 -2.88 -5.87
CA THR A 104 -32.90 -3.94 -4.94
C THR A 104 -32.65 -5.33 -5.53
N ASP A 105 -32.81 -5.44 -6.85
CA ASP A 105 -32.66 -6.66 -7.61
C ASP A 105 -32.07 -6.32 -8.99
N ALA A 106 -31.04 -7.07 -9.40
CA ALA A 106 -30.36 -6.91 -10.68
C ALA A 106 -30.53 -8.14 -11.59
N HIS A 107 -31.39 -9.09 -11.23
CA HIS A 107 -31.56 -10.38 -11.91
C HIS A 107 -31.75 -10.24 -13.42
N ASP A 108 -32.75 -9.47 -13.85
CA ASP A 108 -33.08 -9.29 -15.27
C ASP A 108 -31.92 -8.67 -16.07
N LEU A 109 -31.20 -7.71 -15.47
CA LEU A 109 -30.04 -7.08 -16.09
C LEU A 109 -28.85 -8.03 -16.17
N PHE A 110 -28.64 -8.84 -15.13
CA PHE A 110 -27.58 -9.84 -15.09
C PHE A 110 -27.82 -10.95 -16.12
N GLU A 111 -29.04 -11.48 -16.22
CA GLU A 111 -29.41 -12.47 -17.23
C GLU A 111 -29.32 -11.90 -18.66
N TRP A 112 -29.71 -10.64 -18.86
CA TRP A 112 -29.51 -9.97 -20.13
C TRP A 112 -28.02 -9.85 -20.50
N LEU A 113 -27.16 -9.40 -19.56
CA LEU A 113 -25.71 -9.35 -19.78
C LEU A 113 -25.15 -10.73 -20.15
N ARG A 114 -25.58 -11.78 -19.45
CA ARG A 114 -25.18 -13.17 -19.73
C ARG A 114 -25.56 -13.64 -21.14
N GLY A 115 -26.63 -13.08 -21.70
CA GLY A 115 -27.09 -13.37 -23.06
C GLY A 115 -26.31 -12.67 -24.17
N LEU A 116 -25.45 -11.70 -23.85
CA LEU A 116 -24.68 -10.95 -24.84
C LEU A 116 -23.50 -11.76 -25.36
N THR A 117 -23.29 -11.74 -26.68
CA THR A 117 -22.27 -12.55 -27.36
C THR A 117 -20.82 -12.15 -27.05
N PHE A 118 -20.63 -10.99 -26.43
CA PHE A 118 -19.31 -10.45 -26.07
C PHE A 118 -19.07 -10.39 -24.55
N ILE A 119 -19.98 -11.01 -23.78
CA ILE A 119 -19.84 -11.22 -22.34
C ILE A 119 -19.48 -12.68 -22.12
N GLU A 120 -18.40 -12.92 -21.39
CA GLU A 120 -17.95 -14.23 -20.98
C GLU A 120 -18.37 -14.54 -19.53
N THR A 121 -18.42 -15.83 -19.22
CA THR A 121 -18.70 -16.33 -17.87
C THR A 121 -17.48 -17.08 -17.35
N ARG A 122 -17.07 -16.79 -16.10
CA ARG A 122 -16.05 -17.56 -15.38
C ARG A 122 -16.53 -17.87 -13.96
N PRO A 123 -15.85 -18.77 -13.22
CA PRO A 123 -16.11 -18.92 -11.79
C PRO A 123 -16.02 -17.54 -11.11
N GLY A 124 -17.13 -17.09 -10.53
CA GLY A 124 -17.23 -15.79 -9.87
C GLY A 124 -17.99 -14.70 -10.64
N GLY A 125 -18.46 -14.91 -11.88
CA GLY A 125 -19.41 -14.00 -12.54
C GLY A 125 -19.14 -13.70 -14.02
N LEU A 126 -19.68 -12.57 -14.49
CA LEU A 126 -19.68 -12.11 -15.87
C LEU A 126 -18.58 -11.08 -16.13
N PHE A 127 -18.03 -11.05 -17.33
CA PHE A 127 -17.08 -10.02 -17.73
C PHE A 127 -17.10 -9.80 -19.26
N PRO A 128 -16.94 -8.56 -19.76
CA PRO A 128 -16.83 -8.35 -21.20
C PRO A 128 -15.47 -8.81 -21.74
N HIS A 129 -15.43 -9.19 -23.01
CA HIS A 129 -14.17 -9.31 -23.75
C HIS A 129 -13.37 -8.00 -23.66
N ASP A 130 -12.04 -8.12 -23.67
CA ASP A 130 -11.15 -7.00 -23.37
C ASP A 130 -11.33 -5.81 -24.30
N ILE A 131 -11.47 -6.04 -25.62
CA ILE A 131 -11.73 -4.95 -26.56
C ILE A 131 -13.08 -4.25 -26.34
N ALA A 132 -14.11 -5.01 -25.96
CA ALA A 132 -15.42 -4.44 -25.63
C ALA A 132 -15.35 -3.64 -24.33
N ARG A 133 -14.63 -4.17 -23.33
CA ARG A 133 -14.37 -3.51 -22.06
C ARG A 133 -13.64 -2.18 -22.27
N GLU A 134 -12.52 -2.19 -22.98
CA GLU A 134 -11.72 -1.00 -23.24
C GLU A 134 -12.53 0.07 -23.98
N ALA A 135 -13.30 -0.34 -24.99
CA ALA A 135 -14.18 0.56 -25.73
C ALA A 135 -15.25 1.20 -24.83
N LEU A 136 -15.96 0.39 -24.02
CA LEU A 136 -17.02 0.85 -23.13
C LEU A 136 -16.50 1.80 -22.04
N VAL A 137 -15.36 1.47 -21.43
CA VAL A 137 -14.75 2.31 -20.39
C VAL A 137 -14.24 3.62 -20.97
N THR A 138 -13.61 3.58 -22.16
CA THR A 138 -13.11 4.78 -22.85
C THR A 138 -14.27 5.73 -23.22
N ASP A 139 -15.37 5.21 -23.79
CA ASP A 139 -16.58 6.00 -24.05
C ASP A 139 -17.14 6.60 -22.77
N LEU A 140 -17.30 5.79 -21.72
CA LEU A 140 -17.88 6.22 -20.47
C LEU A 140 -17.07 7.36 -19.83
N ARG A 141 -15.74 7.23 -19.79
CA ARG A 141 -14.84 8.23 -19.20
C ARG A 141 -14.92 9.57 -19.94
N TRP A 142 -15.04 9.55 -21.26
CA TRP A 142 -15.17 10.75 -22.08
C TRP A 142 -16.58 11.36 -22.01
N ARG A 143 -17.62 10.54 -22.17
CA ARG A 143 -19.01 10.99 -22.31
C ARG A 143 -19.66 11.35 -20.98
N ASN A 144 -19.34 10.64 -19.90
CA ASN A 144 -19.91 10.88 -18.57
C ASN A 144 -18.89 10.62 -17.45
N PRO A 145 -17.88 11.51 -17.30
CA PRO A 145 -16.84 11.35 -16.28
C PRO A 145 -17.38 11.32 -14.84
N GLY A 146 -18.50 11.99 -14.57
CA GLY A 146 -19.15 11.96 -13.25
C GLY A 146 -19.73 10.58 -12.91
N TRP A 147 -20.39 9.93 -13.88
CA TRP A 147 -20.90 8.57 -13.68
C TRP A 147 -19.78 7.52 -13.59
N TYR A 148 -18.73 7.67 -14.39
CA TYR A 148 -17.51 6.88 -14.27
C TYR A 148 -16.93 6.94 -12.85
N ALA A 149 -16.74 8.14 -12.30
CA ALA A 149 -16.22 8.34 -10.95
C ALA A 149 -17.14 7.76 -9.88
N GLU A 150 -18.47 7.88 -10.04
CA GLU A 150 -19.44 7.33 -9.11
C GLU A 150 -19.45 5.79 -9.11
N LEU A 151 -19.37 5.14 -10.28
CA LEU A 151 -19.24 3.69 -10.36
C LEU A 151 -17.94 3.20 -9.70
N HIS A 152 -16.82 3.89 -9.92
CA HIS A 152 -15.56 3.61 -9.24
C HIS A 152 -15.70 3.73 -7.72
N ARG A 153 -16.30 4.82 -7.23
CA ARG A 153 -16.55 5.03 -5.79
C ARG A 153 -17.39 3.89 -5.20
N ARG A 154 -18.46 3.47 -5.88
CA ARG A 154 -19.31 2.35 -5.42
C ARG A 154 -18.56 1.02 -5.42
N ALA A 155 -17.79 0.72 -6.46
CA ALA A 155 -16.97 -0.49 -6.54
C ALA A 155 -15.95 -0.54 -5.40
N ARG A 156 -15.31 0.60 -5.09
CA ARG A 156 -14.38 0.74 -3.97
C ARG A 156 -15.03 0.45 -2.63
N VAL A 157 -16.17 1.09 -2.35
CA VAL A 157 -16.91 0.86 -1.10
C VAL A 157 -17.26 -0.63 -0.95
N HIS A 158 -17.70 -1.28 -2.03
CA HIS A 158 -17.96 -2.72 -2.03
C HIS A 158 -16.70 -3.54 -1.68
N TYR A 159 -15.58 -3.32 -2.38
CA TYR A 159 -14.36 -4.10 -2.17
C TYR A 159 -13.70 -3.81 -0.81
N THR A 160 -13.68 -2.57 -0.33
CA THR A 160 -13.18 -2.24 1.01
C THR A 160 -13.97 -2.98 2.09
N ARG A 161 -15.30 -3.02 1.97
CA ARG A 161 -16.15 -3.78 2.89
C ARG A 161 -15.84 -5.28 2.81
N ARG A 162 -15.75 -5.85 1.61
CA ARG A 162 -15.37 -7.26 1.42
C ARG A 162 -14.00 -7.57 2.03
N LEU A 163 -13.02 -6.68 1.91
CA LEU A 163 -11.70 -6.85 2.51
C LEU A 163 -11.73 -6.92 4.04
N GLN A 164 -12.66 -6.21 4.67
CA GLN A 164 -12.87 -6.21 6.13
C GLN A 164 -13.69 -7.42 6.60
N GLU A 165 -14.64 -7.88 5.79
CA GLU A 165 -15.59 -8.95 6.15
C GLU A 165 -15.06 -10.37 5.83
N THR A 166 -14.06 -10.50 4.97
CA THR A 166 -13.56 -11.80 4.48
C THR A 166 -12.14 -12.12 4.93
N GLN A 167 -11.78 -13.40 4.87
CA GLN A 167 -10.44 -13.90 5.17
C GLN A 167 -10.00 -14.92 4.11
N GLY A 168 -8.70 -15.19 4.05
CA GLY A 168 -8.15 -16.24 3.17
C GLY A 168 -8.37 -15.97 1.67
N PRO A 169 -8.73 -16.99 0.87
CA PRO A 169 -8.87 -16.85 -0.58
C PRO A 169 -9.91 -15.81 -1.02
N GLU A 170 -10.99 -15.63 -0.26
CA GLU A 170 -12.01 -14.62 -0.58
C GLU A 170 -11.49 -13.19 -0.42
N GLN A 171 -10.71 -12.95 0.63
CA GLN A 171 -10.07 -11.66 0.86
C GLN A 171 -9.03 -11.37 -0.22
N GLN A 172 -8.30 -12.40 -0.67
CA GLN A 172 -7.34 -12.29 -1.77
C GLN A 172 -8.01 -11.91 -3.09
N LEU A 173 -9.17 -12.50 -3.40
CA LEU A 173 -9.95 -12.13 -4.59
C LEU A 173 -10.48 -10.70 -4.48
N ALA A 174 -11.02 -10.31 -3.33
CA ALA A 174 -11.49 -8.94 -3.10
C ALA A 174 -10.36 -7.92 -3.23
N LEU A 175 -9.15 -8.26 -2.77
CA LEU A 175 -7.98 -7.41 -2.95
C LEU A 175 -7.61 -7.29 -4.42
N PHE A 176 -7.60 -8.40 -5.14
CA PHE A 176 -7.29 -8.40 -6.57
C PHE A 176 -8.29 -7.56 -7.37
N ASP A 177 -9.58 -7.66 -7.04
CA ASP A 177 -10.63 -6.84 -7.62
C ASP A 177 -10.49 -5.35 -7.27
N PHE A 178 -10.03 -5.04 -6.06
CA PHE A 178 -9.72 -3.68 -5.64
C PHE A 178 -8.57 -3.09 -6.46
N VAL A 179 -7.43 -3.80 -6.57
CA VAL A 179 -6.26 -3.31 -7.32
C VAL A 179 -6.60 -3.18 -8.82
N TYR A 180 -7.47 -4.04 -9.35
CA TYR A 180 -7.92 -3.99 -10.75
C TYR A 180 -8.64 -2.68 -11.13
N LEU A 181 -9.22 -1.96 -10.17
CA LEU A 181 -9.85 -0.66 -10.45
C LEU A 181 -8.81 0.38 -10.95
N HIS A 182 -7.54 0.23 -10.59
CA HIS A 182 -6.45 1.14 -10.97
C HIS A 182 -5.92 0.93 -12.40
N ARG A 183 -6.33 -0.14 -13.09
CA ARG A 183 -5.74 -0.60 -14.36
C ARG A 183 -5.68 0.45 -15.47
N ASP A 184 -6.62 1.40 -15.47
CA ASP A 184 -6.76 2.42 -16.51
C ASP A 184 -6.00 3.72 -16.16
N ASN A 185 -5.29 3.74 -15.03
CA ASN A 185 -4.44 4.85 -14.65
C ASN A 185 -3.09 4.77 -15.42
N PRO A 186 -2.64 5.84 -16.10
CA PRO A 186 -1.39 5.84 -16.86
C PRO A 186 -0.14 5.49 -16.05
N ALA A 187 -0.14 5.75 -14.74
CA ALA A 187 0.98 5.40 -13.86
C ALA A 187 0.98 3.91 -13.43
N VAL A 188 -0.12 3.20 -13.65
CA VAL A 188 -0.31 1.79 -13.23
C VAL A 188 -0.38 0.85 -14.43
N ARG A 189 -1.11 1.24 -15.49
CA ARG A 189 -1.33 0.43 -16.70
C ARG A 189 -0.05 -0.19 -17.27
N PRO A 190 1.09 0.52 -17.38
CA PRO A 190 2.31 -0.05 -17.96
C PRO A 190 2.97 -1.15 -17.11
N PHE A 191 2.57 -1.28 -15.84
CA PHE A 191 3.25 -2.11 -14.85
C PHE A 191 2.47 -3.37 -14.43
N PHE A 192 1.26 -3.55 -14.96
CA PHE A 192 0.39 -4.69 -14.62
C PHE A 192 -0.15 -5.37 -15.87
N GLU A 193 0.07 -6.68 -15.94
CA GLU A 193 -0.59 -7.58 -16.88
C GLU A 193 -1.77 -8.30 -16.21
N TRP A 194 -2.99 -7.78 -16.43
CA TRP A 194 -4.19 -8.30 -15.79
C TRP A 194 -4.72 -9.60 -16.42
N GLN A 195 -4.46 -9.82 -17.71
CA GLN A 195 -4.98 -10.94 -18.48
C GLN A 195 -4.28 -12.28 -18.17
N ALA A 196 -3.04 -12.23 -17.68
CA ALA A 196 -2.28 -13.42 -17.34
C ALA A 196 -2.44 -13.88 -15.88
N SER A 197 -3.21 -13.12 -15.10
CA SER A 197 -3.54 -13.38 -13.69
C SER A 197 -4.42 -14.63 -13.59
N GLY A 198 -3.76 -15.75 -13.32
CA GLY A 198 -4.33 -17.10 -13.40
C GLY A 198 -3.34 -18.15 -13.87
N ARG A 199 -2.18 -17.73 -14.42
CA ARG A 199 -1.09 -18.64 -14.80
C ARG A 199 -0.13 -18.97 -13.66
N ALA A 200 -0.09 -18.13 -12.61
CA ALA A 200 0.79 -18.30 -11.47
C ALA A 200 0.03 -18.28 -10.15
N ILE A 201 0.24 -19.29 -9.32
CA ILE A 201 -0.40 -19.46 -8.01
C ILE A 201 0.64 -19.22 -6.91
N PRO A 202 0.41 -18.28 -5.99
CA PRO A 202 1.25 -18.11 -4.81
C PRO A 202 1.18 -19.33 -3.90
N ASP A 203 2.33 -19.83 -3.49
CA ASP A 203 2.49 -20.96 -2.58
C ASP A 203 3.65 -20.70 -1.60
N ARG A 204 3.72 -21.47 -0.53
CA ARG A 204 4.89 -21.48 0.36
C ARG A 204 6.09 -22.13 -0.31
N MET A 205 7.29 -21.76 0.14
CA MET A 205 8.50 -22.47 -0.25
C MET A 205 8.52 -23.88 0.35
N HIS A 206 8.88 -24.85 -0.49
CA HIS A 206 9.23 -26.21 -0.08
C HIS A 206 10.76 -26.38 -0.07
N GLY A 207 11.28 -27.30 0.75
CA GLY A 207 12.73 -27.49 0.89
C GLY A 207 13.43 -27.84 -0.43
N THR A 208 12.72 -28.47 -1.37
CA THR A 208 13.23 -28.78 -2.72
C THR A 208 13.34 -27.57 -3.64
N ASP A 209 12.71 -26.44 -3.31
CA ASP A 209 12.74 -25.24 -4.16
C ASP A 209 14.05 -24.44 -3.99
N VAL A 210 14.73 -24.57 -2.85
CA VAL A 210 15.85 -23.68 -2.45
C VAL A 210 16.92 -23.55 -3.54
N ASP A 211 17.38 -24.67 -4.09
CA ASP A 211 18.45 -24.64 -5.11
C ASP A 211 18.00 -23.94 -6.39
N LEU A 212 16.75 -24.14 -6.81
CA LEU A 212 16.19 -23.49 -7.97
C LEU A 212 16.01 -21.98 -7.74
N LEU A 213 15.51 -21.56 -6.58
CA LEU A 213 15.35 -20.14 -6.24
C LEU A 213 16.71 -19.43 -6.17
N VAL A 214 17.72 -20.07 -5.60
CA VAL A 214 19.10 -19.56 -5.57
C VAL A 214 19.67 -19.44 -6.98
N GLN A 215 19.42 -20.44 -7.85
CA GLN A 215 19.84 -20.39 -9.25
C GLN A 215 19.17 -19.25 -10.02
N MET A 216 17.90 -18.95 -9.75
CA MET A 216 17.22 -17.79 -10.35
C MET A 216 17.92 -16.48 -9.95
N VAL A 217 18.24 -16.31 -8.66
CA VAL A 217 18.99 -15.13 -8.19
C VAL A 217 20.37 -15.07 -8.83
N GLU A 218 21.09 -16.20 -8.89
CA GLU A 218 22.42 -16.26 -9.50
C GLU A 218 22.40 -15.84 -10.98
N SER A 219 21.39 -16.27 -11.72
CA SER A 219 21.24 -15.98 -13.15
C SER A 219 21.02 -14.49 -13.43
N HIS A 220 20.37 -13.77 -12.51
CA HIS A 220 19.99 -12.36 -12.70
C HIS A 220 20.90 -11.37 -11.97
N GLU A 221 21.31 -11.70 -10.74
CA GLU A 221 22.06 -10.82 -9.84
C GLU A 221 23.50 -11.29 -9.59
N GLY A 222 23.85 -12.52 -9.94
CA GLY A 222 25.19 -13.09 -9.77
C GLY A 222 25.41 -13.85 -8.46
N GLY A 223 26.60 -14.46 -8.35
CA GLY A 223 26.92 -15.41 -7.28
C GLY A 223 26.93 -14.82 -5.86
N ASP A 224 27.20 -13.52 -5.70
CA ASP A 224 27.22 -12.87 -4.38
C ASP A 224 25.79 -12.73 -3.82
N SER A 225 24.86 -12.23 -4.65
CA SER A 225 23.43 -12.21 -4.31
C SER A 225 22.88 -13.63 -4.11
N ALA A 226 23.32 -14.61 -4.89
CA ALA A 226 22.88 -16.00 -4.73
C ALA A 226 23.27 -16.58 -3.35
N ARG A 227 24.47 -16.24 -2.84
CA ARG A 227 24.89 -16.63 -1.49
C ARG A 227 24.02 -15.97 -0.41
N LEU A 228 23.70 -14.68 -0.56
CA LEU A 228 22.78 -13.97 0.34
C LEU A 228 21.36 -14.54 0.28
N ALA A 229 20.86 -14.87 -0.92
CA ALA A 229 19.58 -15.54 -1.09
C ALA A 229 19.56 -16.87 -0.33
N ARG A 230 20.55 -17.75 -0.54
CA ARG A 230 20.64 -19.03 0.18
C ARG A 230 20.70 -18.84 1.70
N PHE A 231 21.48 -17.87 2.14
CA PHE A 231 21.62 -17.49 3.55
C PHE A 231 20.28 -17.15 4.19
N TRP A 232 19.47 -16.33 3.53
CA TRP A 232 18.18 -15.88 4.02
C TRP A 232 17.06 -16.91 3.87
N LEU A 233 17.00 -17.62 2.73
CA LEU A 233 16.03 -18.70 2.50
C LEU A 233 16.14 -19.80 3.57
N THR A 234 17.33 -20.02 4.11
CA THR A 234 17.57 -20.99 5.20
C THR A 234 17.08 -20.48 6.55
N ARG A 235 17.16 -19.16 6.81
CA ARG A 235 16.84 -18.54 8.11
C ARG A 235 15.38 -18.15 8.26
N GLN A 236 14.77 -17.66 7.18
CA GLN A 236 13.37 -17.25 7.17
C GLN A 236 12.58 -17.93 6.04
N PRO A 237 12.57 -19.28 5.96
CA PRO A 237 11.84 -20.01 4.91
C PRO A 237 10.32 -19.73 4.93
N GLN A 238 9.76 -19.41 6.09
CA GLN A 238 8.35 -19.09 6.27
C GLN A 238 7.93 -17.77 5.61
N ASN A 239 8.90 -16.90 5.28
CA ASN A 239 8.69 -15.58 4.71
C ASN A 239 8.92 -15.55 3.18
N VAL A 240 8.89 -16.72 2.54
CA VAL A 240 9.08 -16.87 1.10
C VAL A 240 7.76 -17.27 0.46
N ILE A 241 7.33 -16.48 -0.54
CA ILE A 241 6.22 -16.83 -1.41
C ILE A 241 6.79 -17.22 -2.78
N VAL A 242 6.53 -18.47 -3.18
CA VAL A 242 6.90 -19.00 -4.49
C VAL A 242 5.71 -18.90 -5.42
N LEU A 243 5.90 -18.32 -6.61
CA LEU A 243 4.88 -18.23 -7.64
C LEU A 243 5.03 -19.44 -8.56
N ARG A 244 4.06 -20.35 -8.53
CA ARG A 244 4.10 -21.60 -9.30
C ARG A 244 3.27 -21.51 -10.58
N ASP A 245 3.82 -21.98 -11.69
CA ASP A 245 3.10 -22.07 -12.96
C ASP A 245 2.02 -23.18 -12.97
N SER A 246 1.36 -23.37 -14.12
CA SER A 246 0.38 -24.44 -14.31
C SER A 246 0.93 -25.87 -14.15
N ALA A 247 2.25 -26.06 -14.27
CA ALA A 247 2.93 -27.32 -14.02
C ALA A 247 3.43 -27.44 -12.57
N SER A 248 3.01 -26.52 -11.69
CA SER A 248 3.44 -26.40 -10.29
C SER A 248 4.94 -26.17 -10.10
N GLN A 249 5.64 -25.69 -11.14
CA GLN A 249 7.06 -25.35 -11.07
C GLN A 249 7.25 -23.90 -10.61
N PRO A 250 8.28 -23.58 -9.82
CA PRO A 250 8.63 -22.19 -9.50
C PRO A 250 8.89 -21.38 -10.77
N ALA A 251 8.05 -20.37 -11.03
CA ALA A 251 8.19 -19.39 -12.11
C ALA A 251 8.71 -18.04 -11.60
N GLY A 252 8.79 -17.86 -10.28
CA GLY A 252 9.33 -16.69 -9.61
C GLY A 252 9.13 -16.81 -8.10
N PHE A 253 9.66 -15.87 -7.34
CA PHE A 253 9.44 -15.80 -5.90
C PHE A 253 9.61 -14.39 -5.36
N MET A 254 9.10 -14.18 -4.15
CA MET A 254 9.38 -13.01 -3.33
C MET A 254 9.76 -13.43 -1.91
N LEU A 255 10.77 -12.76 -1.36
CA LEU A 255 11.25 -12.93 0.01
C LEU A 255 10.91 -11.67 0.81
N GLN A 256 10.16 -11.86 1.90
CA GLN A 256 9.67 -10.81 2.80
C GLN A 256 10.44 -10.87 4.13
N LEU A 257 11.70 -10.40 4.14
CA LEU A 257 12.53 -10.49 5.34
C LEU A 257 11.92 -9.69 6.51
N ALA A 258 11.62 -10.38 7.60
CA ALA A 258 11.23 -9.77 8.87
C ALA A 258 12.50 -9.30 9.58
N LEU A 259 12.76 -7.99 9.52
CA LEU A 259 14.01 -7.41 10.02
C LEU A 259 14.10 -7.53 11.55
N GLU A 260 12.98 -7.35 12.25
CA GLU A 260 12.91 -7.42 13.71
C GLU A 260 13.11 -8.84 14.27
N GLN A 261 13.00 -9.86 13.42
CA GLN A 261 13.18 -11.26 13.78
C GLN A 261 14.57 -11.79 13.45
N ALA A 262 15.39 -11.01 12.74
CA ALA A 262 16.76 -11.41 12.38
C ALA A 262 17.75 -11.07 13.50
N GLU A 263 18.76 -11.91 13.68
CA GLU A 263 19.86 -11.60 14.60
C GLU A 263 20.70 -10.44 14.05
N ALA A 264 21.27 -9.61 14.93
CA ALA A 264 22.09 -8.47 14.51
C ALA A 264 23.28 -8.87 13.61
N VAL A 265 23.87 -10.05 13.85
CA VAL A 265 24.94 -10.59 13.00
C VAL A 265 24.46 -10.97 11.61
N ASP A 266 23.20 -11.41 11.49
CA ASP A 266 22.61 -11.78 10.22
C ASP A 266 22.21 -10.54 9.42
N LEU A 267 21.65 -9.52 10.10
CA LEU A 267 21.35 -8.23 9.50
C LEU A 267 22.61 -7.55 8.94
N ALA A 268 23.74 -7.65 9.65
CA ALA A 268 25.02 -7.09 9.23
C ALA A 268 25.67 -7.85 8.06
N ALA A 269 25.26 -9.09 7.77
CA ALA A 269 25.81 -9.90 6.69
C ALA A 269 25.29 -9.54 5.29
N ASP A 270 24.14 -8.87 5.19
CA ASP A 270 23.58 -8.37 3.92
C ASP A 270 23.55 -6.83 3.94
N PRO A 271 24.26 -6.14 3.01
CA PRO A 271 24.30 -4.68 2.95
C PRO A 271 22.91 -4.03 2.91
N ALA A 272 21.93 -4.70 2.28
CA ALA A 272 20.57 -4.20 2.20
C ALA A 272 19.90 -4.15 3.58
N THR A 273 20.01 -5.23 4.36
CA THR A 273 19.38 -5.30 5.68
C THR A 273 20.13 -4.46 6.71
N ALA A 274 21.45 -4.36 6.59
CA ALA A 274 22.26 -3.51 7.44
C ALA A 274 21.84 -2.03 7.32
N SER A 275 21.77 -1.50 6.09
CA SER A 275 21.38 -0.09 5.89
C SER A 275 19.94 0.20 6.32
N ALA A 276 19.01 -0.70 6.05
CA ALA A 276 17.62 -0.54 6.50
C ALA A 276 17.47 -0.64 8.01
N TRP A 277 18.23 -1.51 8.69
CA TRP A 277 18.19 -1.62 10.14
C TRP A 277 18.74 -0.37 10.81
N ASP A 278 19.90 0.14 10.37
CA ASP A 278 20.47 1.40 10.86
C ASP A 278 19.49 2.57 10.69
N PHE A 279 18.79 2.63 9.55
CA PHE A 279 17.75 3.63 9.31
C PHE A 279 16.57 3.50 10.27
N LEU A 280 16.09 2.28 10.51
CA LEU A 280 15.01 2.06 11.48
C LEU A 280 15.44 2.51 12.87
N GLU A 281 16.64 2.16 13.33
CA GLU A 281 17.12 2.58 14.66
C GLU A 281 17.20 4.10 14.83
N GLN A 282 17.57 4.83 13.77
CA GLN A 282 17.81 6.27 13.83
C GLN A 282 16.56 7.12 13.54
N GLU A 283 15.79 6.74 12.51
CA GLU A 283 14.73 7.60 11.96
C GLU A 283 13.32 7.08 12.28
N ALA A 284 13.18 5.76 12.49
CA ALA A 284 11.88 5.10 12.56
C ALA A 284 11.88 3.88 13.52
N PRO A 285 12.30 4.04 14.80
CA PRO A 285 12.52 2.90 15.68
C PRO A 285 11.24 2.10 15.88
N LEU A 286 11.37 0.76 15.87
CA LEU A 286 10.24 -0.14 16.05
C LEU A 286 9.81 -0.21 17.51
N ARG A 287 8.50 -0.17 17.74
CA ARG A 287 7.91 -0.37 19.07
C ARG A 287 7.70 -1.85 19.36
N SER A 288 7.43 -2.16 20.63
CA SER A 288 7.05 -3.51 21.02
C SER A 288 5.81 -3.97 20.23
N GLY A 289 5.91 -5.10 19.54
CA GLY A 289 4.83 -5.64 18.70
C GLY A 289 4.75 -5.04 17.29
N GLU A 290 5.62 -4.08 16.94
CA GLU A 290 5.75 -3.60 15.56
C GLU A 290 6.74 -4.48 14.77
N SER A 291 6.55 -4.53 13.45
CA SER A 291 7.39 -5.29 12.51
C SER A 291 7.85 -4.43 11.34
N ALA A 292 8.99 -4.78 10.75
CA ALA A 292 9.48 -4.18 9.52
C ALA A 292 9.85 -5.24 8.50
N THR A 293 9.39 -5.07 7.27
CA THR A 293 9.61 -6.05 6.21
C THR A 293 10.48 -5.50 5.09
N TYR A 294 11.47 -6.26 4.68
CA TYR A 294 12.26 -5.98 3.48
C TYR A 294 11.91 -6.97 2.37
N PHE A 295 11.31 -6.48 1.29
CA PHE A 295 11.16 -7.22 0.02
C PHE A 295 12.53 -7.29 -0.67
N ARG A 296 13.40 -8.18 -0.16
CA ARG A 296 14.83 -8.23 -0.48
C ARG A 296 15.12 -8.88 -1.83
N PHE A 297 14.35 -9.91 -2.18
CA PHE A 297 14.33 -10.53 -3.51
C PHE A 297 12.89 -10.63 -3.96
N TRP A 298 12.61 -10.17 -5.16
CA TRP A 298 11.32 -10.34 -5.82
C TRP A 298 11.57 -10.37 -7.31
N LEU A 299 11.29 -11.50 -7.96
CA LEU A 299 11.70 -11.73 -9.34
C LEU A 299 10.87 -12.83 -10.01
N ALA A 300 10.70 -12.68 -11.32
CA ALA A 300 10.35 -13.76 -12.22
C ALA A 300 11.61 -14.49 -12.70
N ALA A 301 11.49 -15.79 -12.96
CA ALA A 301 12.61 -16.62 -13.38
C ALA A 301 13.21 -16.17 -14.72
N ASP A 302 12.38 -15.68 -15.64
CA ASP A 302 12.75 -15.31 -17.01
C ASP A 302 12.94 -13.80 -17.20
N THR A 303 12.09 -12.98 -16.60
CA THR A 303 12.10 -11.51 -16.80
C THR A 303 12.63 -10.72 -15.61
N TYR A 304 13.07 -11.39 -14.53
CA TYR A 304 13.57 -10.74 -13.33
C TYR A 304 12.57 -9.71 -12.78
N GLN A 305 12.99 -8.45 -12.61
CA GLN A 305 12.17 -7.30 -12.20
C GLN A 305 11.62 -6.50 -13.39
N SER A 306 11.49 -7.08 -14.58
CA SER A 306 10.72 -6.45 -15.67
C SER A 306 9.25 -6.81 -15.58
N VAL A 307 8.38 -5.94 -16.13
CA VAL A 307 6.92 -6.15 -16.15
C VAL A 307 6.61 -7.51 -16.79
N SER A 308 5.76 -8.28 -16.11
CA SER A 308 5.37 -9.63 -16.51
C SER A 308 4.14 -10.09 -15.72
N PRO A 309 3.51 -11.22 -16.11
CA PRO A 309 2.44 -11.84 -15.33
C PRO A 309 2.82 -12.15 -13.88
N ILE A 310 4.06 -12.59 -13.68
CA ILE A 310 4.59 -12.94 -12.36
C ILE A 310 4.70 -11.68 -11.50
N GLN A 311 5.15 -10.56 -12.09
CA GLN A 311 5.24 -9.29 -11.36
C GLN A 311 3.88 -8.73 -10.94
N SER A 312 2.84 -8.87 -11.77
CA SER A 312 1.47 -8.54 -11.37
C SER A 312 1.06 -9.27 -10.09
N VAL A 313 1.38 -10.57 -9.99
CA VAL A 313 1.03 -11.38 -8.82
C VAL A 313 1.91 -11.05 -7.61
N ILE A 314 3.19 -10.72 -7.82
CA ILE A 314 4.07 -10.20 -6.77
C ILE A 314 3.48 -8.93 -6.16
N PHE A 315 3.09 -7.94 -6.96
CA PHE A 315 2.50 -6.71 -6.44
C PHE A 315 1.21 -6.93 -5.67
N VAL A 316 0.34 -7.83 -6.13
CA VAL A 316 -0.87 -8.19 -5.38
C VAL A 316 -0.53 -8.78 -4.01
N ASN A 317 0.53 -9.61 -3.92
CA ASN A 317 1.00 -10.15 -2.64
C ASN A 317 1.69 -9.09 -1.76
N MET A 318 2.38 -8.10 -2.36
CA MET A 318 2.88 -6.95 -1.62
C MET A 318 1.72 -6.15 -1.01
N VAL A 319 0.69 -5.81 -1.78
CA VAL A 319 -0.48 -5.09 -1.25
C VAL A 319 -1.15 -5.90 -0.13
N ARG A 320 -1.24 -7.23 -0.27
CA ARG A 320 -1.76 -8.10 0.79
C ARG A 320 -0.95 -7.97 2.07
N HIS A 321 0.38 -7.93 1.95
CA HIS A 321 1.30 -7.81 3.07
C HIS A 321 1.07 -6.53 3.89
N TYR A 322 0.63 -5.45 3.27
CA TYR A 322 0.42 -4.16 3.94
C TYR A 322 -0.64 -4.24 5.06
N PHE A 323 -1.53 -5.23 5.00
CA PHE A 323 -2.55 -5.47 6.02
C PHE A 323 -2.07 -6.36 7.17
N THR A 324 -0.78 -6.69 7.24
CA THR A 324 -0.19 -7.43 8.35
C THR A 324 -0.31 -6.62 9.65
N PRO A 325 -0.92 -7.16 10.72
CA PRO A 325 -1.03 -6.45 11.99
C PRO A 325 0.34 -6.05 12.54
N GLY A 326 0.46 -4.80 12.99
CA GLY A 326 1.71 -4.28 13.54
C GLY A 326 2.80 -3.98 12.51
N LEU A 327 2.53 -4.05 11.21
CA LEU A 327 3.50 -3.61 10.20
C LEU A 327 3.74 -2.11 10.32
N ALA A 328 4.96 -1.72 10.66
CA ALA A 328 5.36 -0.32 10.82
C ALA A 328 6.09 0.21 9.58
N TYR A 329 6.93 -0.61 8.95
CA TYR A 329 7.72 -0.18 7.80
C TYR A 329 7.90 -1.28 6.76
N THR A 330 7.95 -0.89 5.49
CA THR A 330 8.36 -1.79 4.39
C THR A 330 9.48 -1.17 3.55
N PHE A 331 10.41 -1.99 3.08
CA PHE A 331 11.47 -1.62 2.14
C PHE A 331 11.45 -2.51 0.88
N TYR A 332 11.87 -1.97 -0.26
CA TYR A 332 11.90 -2.66 -1.55
C TYR A 332 13.25 -2.47 -2.23
N ALA A 333 13.95 -3.57 -2.54
CA ALA A 333 15.18 -3.55 -3.32
C ALA A 333 14.85 -3.56 -4.82
N CYS A 334 15.24 -2.52 -5.55
CA CYS A 334 14.94 -2.37 -6.98
C CYS A 334 16.23 -2.32 -7.79
N ALA A 335 16.35 -3.21 -8.77
CA ALA A 335 17.49 -3.20 -9.68
C ALA A 335 17.48 -2.00 -10.63
N ASP A 336 16.29 -1.51 -11.02
CA ASP A 336 16.11 -0.26 -11.76
C ASP A 336 15.10 0.63 -11.02
N PRO A 337 15.55 1.45 -10.06
CA PRO A 337 14.64 2.32 -9.31
C PRO A 337 13.98 3.39 -10.19
N ALA A 338 14.64 3.85 -11.26
CA ALA A 338 14.09 4.90 -12.12
C ALA A 338 12.91 4.38 -12.94
N PHE A 339 13.01 3.14 -13.45
CA PHE A 339 11.91 2.46 -14.13
C PHE A 339 10.67 2.31 -13.24
N TRP A 340 10.86 1.95 -11.97
CA TRP A 340 9.76 1.71 -11.02
C TRP A 340 9.19 2.97 -10.37
N GLN A 341 9.86 4.12 -10.52
CA GLN A 341 9.46 5.38 -9.90
C GLN A 341 7.99 5.78 -10.16
N PRO A 342 7.41 5.67 -11.37
CA PRO A 342 6.05 6.13 -11.61
C PRO A 342 5.01 5.37 -10.78
N VAL A 343 5.06 4.03 -10.76
CA VAL A 343 4.09 3.21 -10.02
C VAL A 343 4.33 3.26 -8.52
N PHE A 344 5.58 3.34 -8.07
CA PHE A 344 5.88 3.47 -6.64
C PHE A 344 5.50 4.84 -6.09
N SER A 345 5.72 5.91 -6.84
CA SER A 345 5.24 7.25 -6.46
C SER A 345 3.71 7.29 -6.45
N TYR A 346 3.05 6.67 -7.44
CA TYR A 346 1.59 6.51 -7.45
C TYR A 346 1.08 5.76 -6.23
N ALA A 347 1.82 4.74 -5.79
CA ALA A 347 1.56 3.94 -4.62
C ALA A 347 2.07 4.58 -3.30
N ASP A 348 2.56 5.82 -3.31
CA ASP A 348 3.08 6.51 -2.11
C ASP A 348 4.30 5.84 -1.46
N LEU A 349 5.08 5.07 -2.21
CA LEU A 349 6.35 4.50 -1.79
C LEU A 349 7.46 5.54 -2.02
N ALA A 350 8.14 5.93 -0.95
CA ALA A 350 9.17 6.96 -0.98
C ALA A 350 10.51 6.39 -1.47
N ARG A 351 11.19 7.11 -2.36
CA ARG A 351 12.57 6.78 -2.74
C ARG A 351 13.51 7.14 -1.58
N LEU A 352 14.38 6.21 -1.20
CA LEU A 352 15.35 6.37 -0.11
C LEU A 352 16.79 6.18 -0.62
N PRO A 353 17.39 7.18 -1.31
CA PRO A 353 18.71 7.04 -1.93
C PRO A 353 19.84 6.72 -0.94
N ALA A 354 19.71 7.18 0.30
CA ALA A 354 20.68 6.92 1.35
C ALA A 354 20.77 5.43 1.75
N LEU A 355 19.77 4.62 1.39
CA LEU A 355 19.71 3.19 1.70
C LEU A 355 20.10 2.32 0.50
N ASP A 356 20.44 2.92 -0.63
CA ASP A 356 20.95 2.19 -1.78
C ASP A 356 22.18 1.39 -1.41
N PHE A 357 22.29 0.20 -2.01
CA PHE A 357 23.34 -0.73 -1.67
C PHE A 357 23.89 -1.41 -2.92
N GLU A 358 25.05 -2.06 -2.77
CA GLU A 358 25.72 -2.78 -3.83
C GLU A 358 26.03 -4.21 -3.37
N VAL A 359 25.82 -5.18 -4.26
CA VAL A 359 26.23 -6.58 -4.06
C VAL A 359 26.86 -7.06 -5.37
N GLY A 360 28.08 -7.59 -5.30
CA GLY A 360 28.75 -8.18 -6.46
C GLY A 360 28.91 -7.24 -7.66
N GLY A 361 29.14 -5.94 -7.43
CA GLY A 361 29.27 -4.95 -8.51
C GLY A 361 27.95 -4.40 -9.05
N ARG A 362 26.80 -4.82 -8.49
CA ARG A 362 25.46 -4.40 -8.93
C ARG A 362 24.79 -3.52 -7.88
N SER A 363 24.33 -2.35 -8.30
CA SER A 363 23.63 -1.40 -7.43
C SER A 363 22.13 -1.65 -7.41
N PHE A 364 21.52 -1.42 -6.24
CA PHE A 364 20.09 -1.53 -6.03
C PHE A 364 19.57 -0.25 -5.38
N GLY A 365 18.52 0.32 -5.96
CA GLY A 365 17.81 1.45 -5.37
C GLY A 365 16.76 1.00 -4.37
N VAL A 366 16.63 1.73 -3.27
CA VAL A 366 15.66 1.41 -2.21
C VAL A 366 14.45 2.33 -2.21
N TYR A 367 13.27 1.74 -2.12
CA TYR A 367 12.04 2.43 -1.75
C TYR A 367 11.58 1.99 -0.36
N GLY A 368 10.82 2.84 0.32
CA GLY A 368 10.22 2.49 1.61
C GLY A 368 8.89 3.18 1.87
N HIS A 369 8.18 2.69 2.88
CA HIS A 369 6.89 3.24 3.29
C HIS A 369 6.68 3.06 4.80
N ASP A 370 6.29 4.13 5.50
CA ASP A 370 5.95 4.13 6.92
C ASP A 370 4.43 3.96 7.10
N TRP A 371 4.02 2.75 7.45
CA TRP A 371 2.62 2.37 7.64
C TRP A 371 2.01 2.97 8.90
N ARG A 372 2.81 3.55 9.81
CA ARG A 372 2.28 4.32 10.96
C ARG A 372 1.86 5.71 10.52
N ALA A 373 2.62 6.31 9.60
CA ALA A 373 2.31 7.63 9.04
C ALA A 373 1.15 7.56 8.02
N MET A 374 1.09 6.47 7.25
CA MET A 374 0.04 6.22 6.27
C MET A 374 -0.52 4.79 6.42
N PRO A 375 -1.45 4.57 7.38
CA PRO A 375 -2.03 3.25 7.60
C PRO A 375 -2.74 2.69 6.36
N PRO A 376 -2.84 1.36 6.19
CA PRO A 376 -3.35 0.74 4.97
C PRO A 376 -4.71 1.26 4.51
N LEU A 377 -5.65 1.53 5.42
CA LEU A 377 -6.97 2.07 5.04
C LEU A 377 -6.89 3.51 4.53
N ALA A 378 -6.04 4.35 5.12
CA ALA A 378 -5.79 5.71 4.64
C ALA A 378 -5.05 5.70 3.30
N TRP A 379 -4.12 4.76 3.13
CA TRP A 379 -3.43 4.51 1.88
C TRP A 379 -4.39 4.08 0.75
N LEU A 380 -5.31 3.15 1.00
CA LEU A 380 -6.33 2.74 0.02
C LEU A 380 -7.22 3.91 -0.41
N GLU A 381 -7.56 4.80 0.51
CA GLU A 381 -8.35 6.01 0.23
C GLU A 381 -7.56 7.00 -0.64
N LEU A 382 -6.28 7.23 -0.34
CA LEU A 382 -5.38 8.03 -1.19
C LEU A 382 -5.31 7.48 -2.61
N LEU A 383 -5.11 6.17 -2.75
CA LEU A 383 -5.09 5.54 -4.06
C LEU A 383 -6.43 5.69 -4.78
N GLY A 384 -7.54 5.66 -4.05
CA GLY A 384 -8.86 5.89 -4.63
C GLY A 384 -9.11 7.28 -5.16
N GLN A 385 -8.56 8.29 -4.49
CA GLN A 385 -8.57 9.65 -5.01
C GLN A 385 -7.70 9.78 -6.27
N ARG A 386 -6.52 9.13 -6.28
CA ARG A 386 -5.63 9.09 -7.45
C ARG A 386 -6.23 8.34 -8.64
N GLU A 387 -7.02 7.30 -8.41
CA GLU A 387 -7.66 6.52 -9.49
C GLU A 387 -8.60 7.37 -10.36
N ILE A 388 -9.47 8.16 -9.72
CA ILE A 388 -10.54 8.91 -10.39
C ILE A 388 -10.08 10.30 -10.86
N ALA A 389 -8.94 10.78 -10.37
CA ALA A 389 -8.39 12.07 -10.74
C ALA A 389 -7.94 12.09 -12.20
N MET A 390 -8.27 13.17 -12.92
CA MET A 390 -7.75 13.42 -14.27
C MET A 390 -6.22 13.67 -14.28
N ALA A 391 -5.68 14.14 -13.16
CA ALA A 391 -4.27 14.43 -12.93
C ALA A 391 -3.83 13.82 -11.57
N PRO A 392 -3.59 12.50 -11.51
CA PRO A 392 -3.30 11.78 -10.27
C PRO A 392 -2.06 12.30 -9.52
N GLU A 393 -1.08 12.84 -10.24
CA GLU A 393 0.13 13.46 -9.70
C GLU A 393 -0.12 14.70 -8.84
N ILE A 394 -1.29 15.34 -8.98
CA ILE A 394 -1.70 16.51 -8.18
C ILE A 394 -2.32 16.07 -6.85
N VAL A 395 -2.82 14.82 -6.76
CA VAL A 395 -3.40 14.27 -5.53
C VAL A 395 -2.25 13.87 -4.59
N GLN A 396 -1.93 14.81 -3.70
CA GLN A 396 -0.92 14.59 -2.67
C GLN A 396 -1.46 13.72 -1.55
N ALA A 397 -0.58 12.91 -0.97
CA ALA A 397 -0.85 12.27 0.30
C ALA A 397 -1.31 13.33 1.32
N PRO A 398 -2.34 13.06 2.14
CA PRO A 398 -2.66 13.94 3.25
C PRO A 398 -1.38 14.19 4.07
N ALA A 399 -1.20 15.43 4.53
CA ALA A 399 -0.02 15.78 5.32
C ALA A 399 0.16 14.75 6.42
N PRO A 400 1.36 14.17 6.60
CA PRO A 400 1.59 13.13 7.58
C PRO A 400 1.07 13.63 8.92
N ILE A 401 0.23 12.82 9.57
CA ILE A 401 -0.23 13.09 10.94
C ILE A 401 1.05 13.42 11.71
N GLN A 402 1.14 14.68 12.19
CA GLN A 402 2.38 15.24 12.72
C GLN A 402 3.04 14.20 13.61
N ARG A 403 4.26 13.78 13.23
CA ARG A 403 5.05 12.75 13.93
C ARG A 403 4.87 12.98 15.43
N LEU A 404 4.09 12.10 16.06
CA LEU A 404 4.15 11.99 17.50
C LEU A 404 5.61 11.69 17.78
N ALA A 405 6.31 12.60 18.46
CA ALA A 405 7.72 12.39 18.74
C ALA A 405 7.78 11.16 19.65
N VAL A 406 8.22 10.03 19.09
CA VAL A 406 8.40 8.79 19.83
C VAL A 406 9.66 8.98 20.65
N LEU A 407 9.48 9.52 21.85
CA LEU A 407 10.55 9.62 22.83
C LEU A 407 10.78 8.21 23.38
N SER A 408 12.04 7.76 23.40
CA SER A 408 12.41 6.63 24.24
C SER A 408 12.03 6.90 25.70
N GLN A 409 11.91 5.86 26.53
CA GLN A 409 11.58 6.05 27.94
C GLN A 409 12.56 7.02 28.63
N GLN A 410 13.85 6.95 28.29
CA GLN A 410 14.86 7.85 28.85
C GLN A 410 14.62 9.31 28.41
N GLU A 411 14.45 9.56 27.11
CA GLU A 411 14.20 10.90 26.58
C GLU A 411 12.88 11.48 27.11
N PHE A 412 11.86 10.64 27.29
CA PHE A 412 10.58 11.03 27.87
C PHE A 412 10.77 11.49 29.32
N PHE A 413 11.52 10.74 30.12
CA PHE A 413 11.78 11.09 31.52
C PHE A 413 12.59 12.39 31.64
N GLU A 414 13.57 12.58 30.77
CA GLU A 414 14.34 13.82 30.68
C GLU A 414 13.44 15.01 30.27
N ALA A 415 12.56 14.80 29.28
CA ALA A 415 11.63 15.81 28.81
C ALA A 415 10.60 16.21 29.88
N VAL A 416 10.11 15.25 30.69
CA VAL A 416 9.27 15.52 31.88
C VAL A 416 10.04 16.34 32.91
N GLY A 417 11.30 15.99 33.17
CA GLY A 417 12.16 16.73 34.09
C GLY A 417 12.37 18.18 33.66
N ASN A 418 12.60 18.42 32.36
CA ASN A 418 12.70 19.76 31.79
C ASN A 418 11.37 20.51 31.86
N ALA A 419 10.25 19.85 31.53
CA ALA A 419 8.93 20.46 31.58
C ALA A 419 8.52 20.88 33.01
N LEU A 420 8.90 20.10 34.04
CA LEU A 420 8.67 20.48 35.44
C LEU A 420 9.47 21.72 35.84
N ARG A 421 10.73 21.86 35.39
CA ARG A 421 11.55 23.05 35.66
C ARG A 421 10.96 24.31 35.05
N ASP A 422 10.38 24.18 33.86
CA ASP A 422 9.80 25.29 33.09
C ASP A 422 8.27 25.43 33.29
N TYR A 423 7.70 24.71 34.26
CA TYR A 423 6.24 24.61 34.48
C TYR A 423 5.53 25.97 34.62
N SER A 424 6.20 26.94 35.26
CA SER A 424 5.70 28.29 35.50
C SER A 424 5.91 29.24 34.31
N ARG A 425 6.60 28.81 33.25
CA ARG A 425 6.99 29.63 32.08
C ARG A 425 6.47 28.99 30.79
N PRO A 426 5.19 29.23 30.41
CA PRO A 426 4.58 28.63 29.22
C PRO A 426 5.36 28.85 27.92
N ASP A 427 6.05 29.98 27.77
CA ASP A 427 6.87 30.26 26.58
C ASP A 427 8.08 29.32 26.45
N GLN A 428 8.65 28.83 27.56
CA GLN A 428 9.79 27.90 27.56
C GLN A 428 9.35 26.45 27.28
N LEU A 429 8.07 26.13 27.49
CA LEU A 429 7.53 24.81 27.20
C LEU A 429 7.29 24.55 25.71
N ARG A 430 7.26 25.59 24.85
CA ARG A 430 7.01 25.46 23.40
C ARG A 430 8.02 24.56 22.68
N GLY A 431 9.25 24.46 23.19
CA GLY A 431 10.29 23.61 22.62
C GLY A 431 10.36 22.20 23.24
N ASN A 432 9.48 21.88 24.20
CA ASN A 432 9.57 20.61 24.90
C ASN A 432 9.05 19.46 24.01
N PRO A 433 9.79 18.36 23.84
CA PRO A 433 9.37 17.24 23.00
C PRO A 433 8.04 16.59 23.42
N LEU A 434 7.64 16.70 24.69
CA LEU A 434 6.36 16.18 25.19
C LEU A 434 5.13 16.80 24.51
N LEU A 435 5.23 17.99 23.89
CA LEU A 435 4.10 18.57 23.14
C LEU A 435 3.67 17.72 21.94
N ARG A 436 4.50 16.77 21.52
CA ARG A 436 4.22 15.81 20.45
C ARG A 436 4.03 14.39 20.99
N SER A 437 3.98 14.19 22.30
CA SER A 437 3.68 12.89 22.89
C SER A 437 2.21 12.52 22.68
N GLN A 438 1.91 11.22 22.70
CA GLN A 438 0.55 10.71 22.57
C GLN A 438 -0.33 11.18 23.74
N VAL A 439 0.20 11.22 24.97
CA VAL A 439 -0.53 11.65 26.17
C VAL A 439 -0.98 13.10 26.09
N VAL A 440 -0.15 14.01 25.53
CA VAL A 440 -0.53 15.41 25.31
C VAL A 440 -1.52 15.52 24.15
N THR A 441 -1.27 14.82 23.05
CA THR A 441 -2.12 14.88 21.85
C THR A 441 -3.51 14.30 22.11
N ALA A 442 -3.62 13.24 22.90
CA ALA A 442 -4.90 12.66 23.33
C ALA A 442 -5.71 13.64 24.19
N ARG A 443 -5.04 14.48 24.99
CA ARG A 443 -5.70 15.49 25.82
C ARG A 443 -6.10 16.75 25.04
N SER A 444 -5.27 17.21 24.11
CA SER A 444 -5.50 18.46 23.37
C SER A 444 -6.29 18.26 22.07
N GLY A 445 -6.26 17.06 21.51
CA GLY A 445 -6.72 16.74 20.16
C GLY A 445 -5.59 16.90 19.11
N PRO A 446 -5.70 16.21 17.95
CA PRO A 446 -4.64 16.11 16.95
C PRO A 446 -4.30 17.45 16.29
N ASN A 447 -5.30 18.33 16.11
CA ASN A 447 -5.14 19.62 15.43
C ASN A 447 -5.00 20.82 16.39
N ALA A 448 -4.67 20.55 17.66
CA ALA A 448 -4.53 21.60 18.67
C ALA A 448 -3.32 22.50 18.42
N SER A 449 -3.47 23.80 18.69
CA SER A 449 -2.36 24.76 18.60
C SER A 449 -1.29 24.50 19.66
N ASP A 450 -0.06 24.97 19.45
CA ASP A 450 1.01 24.84 20.45
C ASP A 450 0.63 25.43 21.81
N LYS A 451 -0.17 26.51 21.81
CA LYS A 451 -0.69 27.12 23.04
C LYS A 451 -1.59 26.16 23.81
N ASP A 452 -2.46 25.43 23.11
CA ASP A 452 -3.38 24.47 23.71
C ASP A 452 -2.64 23.21 24.17
N ARG A 453 -1.64 22.76 23.42
CA ARG A 453 -0.76 21.65 23.80
C ARG A 453 0.06 21.98 25.05
N VAL A 454 0.60 23.20 25.16
CA VAL A 454 1.30 23.66 26.37
C VAL A 454 0.35 23.71 27.57
N ALA A 455 -0.89 24.16 27.38
CA ALA A 455 -1.90 24.14 28.44
C ALA A 455 -2.21 22.69 28.89
N ALA A 456 -2.41 21.78 27.94
CA ALA A 456 -2.64 20.36 28.22
C ALA A 456 -1.46 19.71 28.96
N LEU A 457 -0.22 19.97 28.54
CA LEU A 457 0.98 19.44 29.20
C LEU A 457 1.07 19.91 30.67
N ARG A 458 0.78 21.18 30.96
CA ARG A 458 0.78 21.70 32.34
C ARG A 458 -0.31 21.04 33.19
N VAL A 459 -1.51 20.85 32.63
CA VAL A 459 -2.58 20.13 33.32
C VAL A 459 -2.16 18.70 33.64
N LEU A 460 -1.58 17.97 32.68
CA LEU A 460 -1.12 16.60 32.86
C LEU A 460 -0.03 16.48 33.93
N LEU A 461 0.97 17.38 33.92
CA LEU A 461 2.02 17.41 34.95
C LEU A 461 1.45 17.70 36.35
N GLY A 462 0.48 18.62 36.43
CA GLY A 462 -0.24 18.93 37.66
C GLY A 462 -1.05 17.73 38.17
N GLU A 463 -1.88 17.14 37.32
CA GLU A 463 -2.68 15.95 37.65
C GLU A 463 -1.79 14.78 38.11
N ALA A 464 -0.70 14.51 37.38
CA ALA A 464 0.24 13.46 37.74
C ALA A 464 0.92 13.73 39.08
N ALA A 465 1.34 14.97 39.36
CA ALA A 465 1.87 15.35 40.68
C ALA A 465 0.82 15.14 41.77
N GLU A 466 -0.45 15.49 41.52
CA GLU A 466 -1.52 15.39 42.51
C GLU A 466 -1.88 13.94 42.87
N GLN A 467 -1.66 12.98 41.98
CA GLN A 467 -1.83 11.56 42.29
C GLN A 467 -0.90 11.08 43.41
N LEU A 468 0.30 11.66 43.55
CA LEU A 468 1.26 11.31 44.62
C LEU A 468 0.71 11.64 46.02
N ARG A 469 -0.31 12.51 46.16
CA ARG A 469 -0.98 12.76 47.45
C ARG A 469 -1.80 11.57 47.93
N GLY A 470 -2.24 10.70 47.03
CA GLY A 470 -3.10 9.55 47.35
C GLY A 470 -2.43 8.50 48.23
N SER A 471 -1.10 8.49 48.28
CA SER A 471 -0.31 7.56 49.10
C SER A 471 0.44 8.30 50.21
N PRO A 472 0.27 7.94 51.49
CA PRO A 472 1.05 8.53 52.58
C PRO A 472 2.56 8.43 52.39
N LYS A 473 3.03 7.39 51.68
CA LYS A 473 4.46 7.18 51.39
C LYS A 473 4.99 8.13 50.30
N GLU A 474 4.13 8.53 49.35
CA GLU A 474 4.51 9.37 48.21
C GLU A 474 4.20 10.86 48.45
N ASN A 475 3.39 11.19 49.46
CA ASN A 475 3.05 12.57 49.80
C ASN A 475 4.28 13.46 50.05
N LYS A 476 5.37 12.89 50.60
CA LYS A 476 6.64 13.60 50.77
C LYS A 476 7.30 14.00 49.43
N TYR A 477 7.10 13.21 48.38
CA TYR A 477 7.58 13.50 47.03
C TYR A 477 6.72 14.57 46.37
N TYR A 478 5.39 14.47 46.51
CA TYR A 478 4.47 15.53 46.10
C TYR A 478 4.87 16.87 46.71
N ARG A 479 5.01 16.93 48.04
CA ARG A 479 5.38 18.17 48.76
C ARG A 479 6.67 18.79 48.23
N ALA A 480 7.69 17.98 47.93
CA ALA A 480 8.94 18.47 47.37
C ALA A 480 8.76 19.05 45.95
N VAL A 481 8.07 18.34 45.05
CA VAL A 481 7.80 18.81 43.68
C VAL A 481 6.91 20.07 43.70
N TYR A 482 5.88 20.07 44.53
CA TYR A 482 4.92 21.16 44.65
C TYR A 482 5.60 22.47 45.03
N HIS A 483 6.41 22.47 46.09
CA HIS A 483 7.12 23.66 46.54
C HIS A 483 8.37 24.02 45.70
N THR A 484 8.75 23.17 44.73
CA THR A 484 9.82 23.50 43.76
C THR A 484 9.26 24.12 42.48
N TYR A 485 8.18 23.56 41.93
CA TYR A 485 7.78 23.81 40.54
C TYR A 485 6.34 24.31 40.38
N LEU A 486 5.38 23.77 41.13
CA LEU A 486 3.96 24.11 40.97
C LEU A 486 3.61 25.40 41.74
N GLN A 487 4.10 25.52 42.97
CA GLN A 487 4.02 26.71 43.81
C GLN A 487 5.41 26.95 44.45
N PRO A 488 6.35 27.51 43.67
CA PRO A 488 7.76 27.57 44.06
C PRO A 488 7.98 28.48 45.29
N ALA A 489 8.81 28.00 46.23
CA ALA A 489 9.51 28.86 47.18
C ALA A 489 10.63 29.64 46.47
N ALA A 490 11.20 30.68 47.10
CA ALA A 490 12.23 31.49 46.44
C ALA A 490 13.54 30.71 46.20
N THR A 491 13.85 29.73 47.07
CA THR A 491 14.97 28.78 46.87
C THR A 491 14.58 27.37 47.28
N GLN A 492 15.36 26.37 46.85
CA GLN A 492 15.15 24.97 47.26
C GLN A 492 15.44 24.75 48.75
N GLU A 493 16.38 25.52 49.33
CA GLU A 493 16.68 25.51 50.76
C GLU A 493 15.47 26.00 51.57
N GLN A 494 14.84 27.09 51.14
CA GLN A 494 13.60 27.58 51.76
C GLN A 494 12.44 26.59 51.59
N ALA A 495 12.35 25.91 50.45
CA ALA A 495 11.38 24.83 50.28
C ALA A 495 11.65 23.66 51.25
N ALA A 496 12.91 23.30 51.51
CA ALA A 496 13.26 22.28 52.49
C ALA A 496 12.88 22.70 53.93
N GLU A 497 13.11 23.98 54.28
CA GLU A 497 12.69 24.57 55.55
C GLU A 497 11.16 24.55 55.73
N LEU A 498 10.40 24.97 54.71
CA LEU A 498 8.92 24.92 54.72
C LEU A 498 8.39 23.49 54.92
N LEU A 499 9.15 22.49 54.48
CA LEU A 499 8.78 21.08 54.58
C LEU A 499 9.26 20.41 55.87
N ASP A 500 10.04 21.13 56.69
CA ASP A 500 10.68 20.64 57.92
C ASP A 500 11.52 19.37 57.68
N VAL A 501 12.36 19.41 56.63
CA VAL A 501 13.26 18.29 56.29
C VAL A 501 14.68 18.77 56.00
N PRO A 502 15.71 17.96 56.29
CA PRO A 502 17.07 18.27 55.88
C PRO A 502 17.18 18.45 54.36
N PHE A 503 18.01 19.38 53.90
CA PHE A 503 18.17 19.69 52.48
C PHE A 503 18.63 18.47 51.64
N SER A 504 19.41 17.56 52.21
CA SER A 504 19.80 16.29 51.58
C SER A 504 18.59 15.37 51.33
N SER A 505 17.70 15.25 52.32
CA SER A 505 16.44 14.50 52.21
C SER A 505 15.49 15.14 51.21
N TYR A 506 15.38 16.48 51.23
CA TYR A 506 14.60 17.25 50.26
C TYR A 506 15.01 16.93 48.82
N ARG A 507 16.31 17.02 48.49
CA ARG A 507 16.81 16.74 47.13
C ARG A 507 16.49 15.32 46.70
N ARG A 508 16.58 14.35 47.61
CA ARG A 508 16.18 12.96 47.34
C ARG A 508 14.68 12.85 47.06
N HIS A 509 13.83 13.51 47.87
CA HIS A 509 12.39 13.52 47.67
C HIS A 509 11.99 14.18 46.34
N LEU A 510 12.63 15.29 45.99
CA LEU A 510 12.41 15.99 44.71
C LEU A 510 12.78 15.09 43.52
N LYS A 511 13.96 14.46 43.54
CA LYS A 511 14.38 13.54 42.48
C LYS A 511 13.42 12.35 42.33
N SER A 512 13.01 11.75 43.45
CA SER A 512 12.04 10.64 43.44
C SER A 512 10.65 11.09 42.97
N GLY A 513 10.21 12.30 43.31
CA GLY A 513 8.95 12.86 42.84
C GLY A 513 8.92 13.11 41.34
N MET A 514 10.00 13.68 40.78
CA MET A 514 10.13 13.87 39.33
C MET A 514 10.11 12.52 38.58
N ALA A 515 10.85 11.53 39.08
CA ALA A 515 10.86 10.18 38.50
C ALA A 515 9.46 9.53 38.54
N ARG A 516 8.75 9.66 39.67
CA ARG A 516 7.41 9.08 39.82
C ARG A 516 6.37 9.73 38.91
N ILE A 517 6.44 11.05 38.72
CA ILE A 517 5.59 11.77 37.77
C ILE A 517 5.87 11.30 36.34
N ALA A 518 7.16 11.14 35.98
CA ALA A 518 7.54 10.62 34.68
C ALA A 518 7.01 9.18 34.46
N GLU A 519 7.09 8.30 35.46
CA GLU A 519 6.53 6.96 35.41
C GLU A 519 5.00 6.96 35.20
N ILE A 520 4.26 7.83 35.89
CA ILE A 520 2.79 7.95 35.75
C ILE A 520 2.43 8.35 34.32
N LEU A 521 3.08 9.38 33.79
CA LEU A 521 2.82 9.85 32.42
C LEU A 521 3.30 8.83 31.38
N TRP A 522 4.37 8.11 31.64
CA TRP A 522 4.87 7.05 30.75
C TRP A 522 3.91 5.86 30.66
N MET A 523 3.27 5.46 31.77
CA MET A 523 2.24 4.42 31.72
C MET A 523 1.05 4.84 30.84
N ALA A 524 0.70 6.12 30.84
CA ALA A 524 -0.34 6.65 29.96
C ALA A 524 0.11 6.76 28.50
N GLU A 525 1.40 7.05 28.25
CA GLU A 525 2.00 7.06 26.91
C GLU A 525 2.09 5.65 26.31
N ALA A 526 2.49 4.65 27.11
CA ALA A 526 2.75 3.28 26.65
C ALA A 526 1.50 2.39 26.56
N GLY A 527 0.39 2.80 27.20
CA GLY A 527 -0.87 2.02 27.25
C GLY A 527 -1.99 2.55 26.36
N GLY A 528 -1.71 3.56 25.53
CA GLY A 528 -2.70 4.29 24.72
C GLY A 528 -2.71 3.95 23.24
#